data_AF-K1SAR7-F1
#
_entry.id   AF-K1SAR7-F1
#
_cell.length_a   1.000
_cell.length_b   1.000
_cell.length_c   1.000
_cell.angle_alpha   90.00
_cell.angle_beta   90.00
_cell.angle_gamma   90.00
#
_symmetry.space_group_name_H-M   'P 1'
#
loop_
_entity.id
_entity.type
_entity.pdbx_description
1 polymer ?
#
loop_
_entity_poly.entity_id
_entity_poly.type
_entity_poly.pdbx_seq_one_letter_code
_entity_poly.pdbx_strand_id
1 'polypeptide(L)'
;YNRLHFPIHDYFFAKSIDKLRTGGIMAFITSSGTLDKKDDRARKYIAERCDLIGAVRLPNNAFKGSGTKIMTDVIFLQKRDTLRQQDEPWLHLAEDANGITMNRYFVEHPEMICGKMEIVSGPYGPTSTCQPIDPDAVDRFGKPLLETQIDTAMQHLTATLTRAEISIQEESGEDTKYIDADPFVRNFSYTVKDDKIYYREGAVMRECNPNAASAERIRKLVELRDTTRALIDAQLQDLSDEEIHRLQGQLNRQYDAFRGKHGLINSRSA
;
A
#
# COMPACT_ATOMS: atom_id res chain seq x y z
N TYR A 1 -8.58 -17.20 2.37
CA TYR A 1 -9.24 -16.37 1.34
C TYR A 1 -9.98 -17.18 0.28
N ASN A 2 -9.48 -18.34 -0.21
CA ASN A 2 -10.18 -19.14 -1.24
C ASN A 2 -11.63 -19.52 -0.89
N ARG A 3 -11.96 -19.68 0.40
CA ARG A 3 -13.34 -19.91 0.89
C ARG A 3 -14.32 -18.76 0.57
N LEU A 4 -13.84 -17.54 0.36
CA LEU A 4 -14.66 -16.34 0.13
C LEU A 4 -14.98 -16.10 -1.36
N HIS A 5 -14.36 -16.85 -2.29
CA HIS A 5 -14.59 -16.76 -3.74
C HIS A 5 -14.50 -15.32 -4.29
N PHE A 6 -13.58 -14.53 -3.74
CA PHE A 6 -13.38 -13.15 -4.16
C PHE A 6 -12.70 -13.05 -5.53
N PRO A 7 -13.18 -12.17 -6.43
CA PRO A 7 -12.39 -11.68 -7.56
C PRO A 7 -11.01 -11.21 -7.12
N ILE A 8 -10.02 -11.22 -8.03
CA ILE A 8 -8.63 -10.92 -7.70
C ILE A 8 -8.45 -9.55 -7.01
N HIS A 9 -9.22 -8.54 -7.43
CA HIS A 9 -9.22 -7.21 -6.83
C HIS A 9 -9.67 -7.23 -5.36
N ASP A 10 -10.77 -7.93 -5.07
CA ASP A 10 -11.30 -8.07 -3.71
C ASP A 10 -10.37 -8.90 -2.81
N TYR A 11 -9.65 -9.89 -3.37
CA TYR A 11 -8.62 -10.64 -2.65
C TYR A 11 -7.48 -9.72 -2.18
N PHE A 12 -7.02 -8.80 -3.02
CA PHE A 12 -5.96 -7.86 -2.65
C PHE A 12 -6.42 -6.87 -1.58
N PHE A 13 -7.67 -6.39 -1.62
CA PHE A 13 -8.25 -5.63 -0.50
C PHE A 13 -8.18 -6.43 0.80
N ALA A 14 -8.70 -7.66 0.79
CA ALA A 14 -8.77 -8.48 1.99
C ALA A 14 -7.38 -8.76 2.60
N LYS A 15 -6.43 -9.16 1.75
CA LYS A 15 -5.07 -9.48 2.20
C LYS A 15 -4.33 -8.24 2.70
N SER A 16 -4.51 -7.09 2.05
CA SER A 16 -3.87 -5.86 2.45
C SER A 16 -4.43 -5.35 3.78
N ILE A 17 -5.75 -5.39 3.99
CA ILE A 17 -6.37 -5.01 5.27
C ILE A 17 -5.81 -5.85 6.42
N ASP A 18 -5.59 -7.15 6.20
CA ASP A 18 -5.01 -8.02 7.23
C ASP A 18 -3.56 -7.67 7.56
N LYS A 19 -2.82 -7.07 6.63
CA LYS A 19 -1.45 -6.57 6.85
C LYS A 19 -1.37 -5.15 7.42
N LEU A 20 -2.46 -4.40 7.34
CA LEU A 20 -2.54 -3.07 7.93
C LEU A 20 -2.59 -3.19 9.46
N ARG A 21 -1.89 -2.32 10.19
CA ARG A 21 -2.03 -2.24 11.65
C ARG A 21 -3.37 -1.62 12.02
N THR A 22 -3.90 -1.93 13.20
CA THR A 22 -5.06 -1.22 13.76
C THR A 22 -4.83 0.28 13.78
N GLY A 23 -5.85 1.07 13.40
CA GLY A 23 -5.78 2.52 13.22
C GLY A 23 -4.94 2.97 12.03
N GLY A 24 -4.30 2.04 11.30
CA GLY A 24 -3.57 2.34 10.08
C GLY A 24 -4.52 2.77 8.95
N ILE A 25 -4.04 3.67 8.10
CA ILE A 25 -4.76 4.16 6.92
C ILE A 25 -4.20 3.50 5.66
N MET A 26 -5.09 3.20 4.72
CA MET A 26 -4.77 2.62 3.43
C MET A 26 -5.51 3.36 2.32
N ALA A 27 -4.81 3.62 1.21
CA ALA A 27 -5.39 4.08 -0.04
C ALA A 27 -5.29 2.97 -1.09
N PHE A 28 -6.39 2.65 -1.76
CA PHE A 28 -6.45 1.64 -2.82
C PHE A 28 -6.97 2.23 -4.11
N ILE A 29 -6.25 1.99 -5.21
CA ILE A 29 -6.71 2.32 -6.56
C ILE A 29 -7.34 1.05 -7.15
N THR A 30 -8.62 1.12 -7.51
CA THR A 30 -9.36 -0.01 -8.07
C THR A 30 -10.35 0.46 -9.11
N SER A 31 -10.80 -0.43 -10.01
CA SER A 31 -11.89 -0.05 -10.92
C SER A 31 -13.16 0.26 -10.11
N SER A 32 -14.02 1.09 -10.69
CA SER A 32 -15.35 1.39 -10.14
C SER A 32 -16.18 0.16 -9.77
N GLY A 33 -15.91 -0.99 -10.39
CA GLY A 33 -16.55 -2.26 -10.08
C GLY A 33 -16.42 -2.72 -8.63
N THR A 34 -15.45 -2.23 -7.85
CA THR A 34 -15.41 -2.55 -6.40
C THR A 34 -16.58 -1.91 -5.65
N LEU A 35 -16.87 -0.63 -5.91
CA LEU A 35 -17.92 0.11 -5.22
C LEU A 35 -19.29 0.00 -5.90
N ASP A 36 -19.33 -0.07 -7.24
CA ASP A 36 -20.59 -0.02 -8.01
C ASP A 36 -21.22 -1.39 -8.28
N LYS A 37 -20.52 -2.50 -8.00
CA LYS A 37 -21.10 -3.83 -8.23
C LYS A 37 -22.36 -4.07 -7.39
N LYS A 38 -23.33 -4.78 -7.96
CA LYS A 38 -24.54 -5.21 -7.24
C LYS A 38 -24.23 -6.12 -6.05
N ASP A 39 -23.21 -6.97 -6.18
CA ASP A 39 -22.76 -7.86 -5.12
C ASP A 39 -21.98 -7.12 -4.02
N ASP A 40 -22.60 -6.96 -2.85
CA ASP A 40 -22.05 -6.19 -1.74
C ASP A 40 -21.02 -6.93 -0.87
N ARG A 41 -20.74 -8.22 -1.15
CA ARG A 41 -19.88 -9.06 -0.30
C ARG A 41 -18.52 -8.43 0.01
N ALA A 42 -17.87 -7.81 -0.98
CA ALA A 42 -16.59 -7.16 -0.75
C ALA A 42 -16.74 -5.88 0.09
N ARG A 43 -17.78 -5.08 -0.17
CA ARG A 43 -18.05 -3.86 0.62
C ARG A 43 -18.35 -4.22 2.07
N LYS A 44 -19.18 -5.23 2.32
CA LYS A 44 -19.44 -5.77 3.67
C LYS A 44 -18.17 -6.29 4.34
N TYR A 45 -17.33 -7.02 3.61
CA TYR A 45 -16.07 -7.52 4.14
C TYR A 45 -15.12 -6.38 4.57
N ILE A 46 -15.04 -5.32 3.75
CA ILE A 46 -14.25 -4.12 4.04
C ILE A 46 -14.86 -3.38 5.24
N ALA A 47 -16.15 -3.09 5.22
CA ALA A 47 -16.84 -2.38 6.30
C ALA A 47 -16.73 -3.12 7.63
N GLU A 48 -16.74 -4.45 7.65
CA GLU A 48 -16.57 -5.20 8.89
C GLU A 48 -15.21 -4.90 9.58
N ARG A 49 -14.19 -4.51 8.82
CA ARG A 49 -12.79 -4.38 9.26
C ARG A 49 -12.25 -2.96 9.24
N CYS A 50 -12.86 -2.07 8.47
CA CYS A 50 -12.37 -0.72 8.24
C CYS A 50 -13.50 0.30 8.25
N ASP A 51 -13.17 1.50 8.73
CA ASP A 51 -13.96 2.70 8.48
C ASP A 51 -13.63 3.24 7.09
N LEU A 52 -14.65 3.61 6.33
CA LEU A 52 -14.48 4.37 5.08
C LEU A 52 -14.17 5.83 5.44
N ILE A 53 -12.95 6.28 5.14
CA ILE A 53 -12.56 7.69 5.24
C ILE A 53 -13.22 8.47 4.09
N GLY A 54 -13.23 7.87 2.90
CA GLY A 54 -13.89 8.36 1.71
C GLY A 54 -13.33 7.70 0.45
N ALA A 55 -13.88 8.05 -0.72
CA ALA A 55 -13.43 7.54 -2.00
C ALA A 55 -13.46 8.65 -3.05
N VAL A 56 -12.48 8.69 -3.95
CA VAL A 56 -12.43 9.67 -5.05
C VAL A 56 -12.57 8.94 -6.38
N ARG A 57 -13.58 9.30 -7.18
CA ARG A 57 -13.81 8.73 -8.51
C ARG A 57 -13.09 9.54 -9.58
N LEU A 58 -12.22 8.87 -10.33
CA LEU A 58 -11.43 9.44 -11.40
C LEU A 58 -12.09 9.25 -12.77
N PRO A 59 -11.85 10.17 -13.72
CA PRO A 59 -12.37 10.05 -15.06
C PRO A 59 -11.71 8.87 -15.79
N ASN A 60 -12.40 8.31 -16.78
CA ASN A 60 -11.98 7.10 -17.50
C ASN A 60 -10.65 7.25 -18.26
N ASN A 61 -10.14 8.47 -18.42
CA ASN A 61 -8.89 8.79 -19.08
C ASN A 61 -7.73 9.11 -18.12
N ALA A 62 -7.94 9.03 -16.81
CA ALA A 62 -6.92 9.32 -15.80
C ALA A 62 -5.65 8.46 -15.99
N PHE A 63 -5.81 7.23 -16.50
CA PHE A 63 -4.73 6.30 -16.79
C PHE A 63 -4.51 6.09 -18.30
N LYS A 64 -4.80 7.09 -19.15
CA LYS A 64 -4.63 6.97 -20.60
C LYS A 64 -3.21 6.54 -21.04
N GLY A 65 -2.19 6.91 -20.25
CA GLY A 65 -0.79 6.53 -20.50
C GLY A 65 -0.51 5.03 -20.38
N SER A 66 -1.35 4.27 -19.68
CA SER A 66 -1.25 2.80 -19.59
C SER A 66 -2.11 2.06 -20.62
N GLY A 67 -2.72 2.77 -21.57
CA GLY A 67 -3.53 2.17 -22.65
C GLY A 67 -4.91 1.68 -22.21
N THR A 68 -5.36 2.01 -20.99
CA THR A 68 -6.66 1.58 -20.45
C THR A 68 -7.60 2.77 -20.29
N LYS A 69 -8.85 2.61 -20.75
CA LYS A 69 -9.94 3.57 -20.53
C LYS A 69 -10.93 3.00 -19.53
N ILE A 70 -10.63 3.13 -18.24
CA ILE A 70 -11.40 2.51 -17.15
C ILE A 70 -11.69 3.57 -16.09
N MET A 71 -12.97 3.67 -15.70
CA MET A 71 -13.39 4.46 -14.55
C MET A 71 -12.86 3.82 -13.26
N THR A 72 -12.09 4.59 -12.50
CA THR A 72 -11.28 4.09 -11.38
C THR A 72 -11.58 4.91 -10.13
N ASP A 73 -11.61 4.25 -8.99
CA ASP A 73 -11.84 4.86 -7.68
C ASP A 73 -10.56 4.74 -6.83
N VAL A 74 -10.26 5.79 -6.06
CA VAL A 74 -9.24 5.79 -5.00
C VAL A 74 -9.97 5.73 -3.67
N ILE A 75 -9.89 4.59 -2.97
CA ILE A 75 -10.64 4.33 -1.74
C ILE A 75 -9.71 4.46 -0.54
N PHE A 76 -10.10 5.27 0.44
CA PHE A 76 -9.36 5.51 1.68
C PHE A 76 -10.06 4.81 2.85
N LEU A 77 -9.33 3.94 3.54
CA LEU A 77 -9.84 3.09 4.61
C LEU A 77 -8.96 3.22 5.86
N GLN A 78 -9.58 3.24 7.04
CA GLN A 78 -8.87 3.13 8.31
C GLN A 78 -9.22 1.81 8.99
N LYS A 79 -8.22 1.00 9.37
CA LYS A 79 -8.47 -0.31 10.00
C LYS A 79 -9.00 -0.15 11.42
N ARG A 80 -10.11 -0.83 11.71
CA ARG A 80 -10.73 -0.93 13.03
C ARG A 80 -9.89 -1.83 13.95
N ASP A 81 -10.06 -1.62 15.24
CA ASP A 81 -9.51 -2.47 16.30
C ASP A 81 -10.25 -3.80 16.43
N THR A 82 -11.55 -3.77 16.18
CA THR A 82 -12.49 -4.85 16.35
C THR A 82 -13.36 -4.98 15.10
N LEU A 83 -13.82 -6.20 14.84
CA LEU A 83 -14.78 -6.43 13.76
C LEU A 83 -16.12 -5.82 14.15
N ARG A 84 -16.71 -5.05 13.25
CA ARG A 84 -18.00 -4.41 13.49
C ARG A 84 -18.91 -4.58 12.29
N GLN A 85 -20.03 -5.26 12.48
CA GLN A 85 -21.07 -5.33 11.48
C GLN A 85 -22.05 -4.18 11.71
N GLN A 86 -21.95 -3.18 10.84
CA GLN A 86 -22.86 -2.06 10.79
C GLN A 86 -23.31 -1.87 9.35
N ASP A 87 -24.59 -1.56 9.17
CA ASP A 87 -25.10 -1.14 7.88
C ASP A 87 -24.73 0.34 7.66
N GLU A 88 -23.95 0.60 6.62
CA GLU A 88 -23.46 1.93 6.26
C GLU A 88 -23.97 2.31 4.86
N PRO A 89 -24.28 3.60 4.60
CA PRO A 89 -24.88 4.03 3.33
C PRO A 89 -24.11 3.54 2.09
N TRP A 90 -22.78 3.62 2.12
CA TRP A 90 -21.90 3.23 1.01
C TRP A 90 -21.87 1.72 0.72
N LEU A 91 -22.48 0.87 1.55
CA LEU A 91 -22.65 -0.55 1.23
C LEU A 91 -23.63 -0.77 0.08
N HIS A 92 -24.50 0.21 -0.17
CA HIS A 92 -25.63 0.12 -1.08
C HIS A 92 -25.38 0.90 -2.38
N LEU A 93 -26.19 0.57 -3.39
CA LEU A 93 -26.27 1.36 -4.61
C LEU A 93 -27.45 2.34 -4.50
N ALA A 94 -27.35 3.46 -5.20
CA ALA A 94 -28.42 4.43 -5.39
C ALA A 94 -28.36 4.98 -6.82
N GLU A 95 -29.41 5.70 -7.22
CA GLU A 95 -29.45 6.43 -8.48
C GLU A 95 -29.17 7.90 -8.20
N ASP A 96 -28.37 8.53 -9.06
CA ASP A 96 -28.21 9.99 -9.06
C ASP A 96 -29.45 10.68 -9.65
N ALA A 97 -29.42 12.02 -9.70
CA ALA A 97 -30.51 12.82 -10.27
C ALA A 97 -30.78 12.53 -11.76
N ASN A 98 -29.85 11.88 -12.46
CA ASN A 98 -29.97 11.52 -13.87
C ASN A 98 -30.36 10.05 -14.08
N GLY A 99 -30.64 9.29 -13.00
CA GLY A 99 -30.98 7.87 -13.06
C GLY A 99 -29.77 6.94 -13.27
N ILE A 100 -28.55 7.42 -13.06
CA ILE A 100 -27.33 6.60 -13.17
C ILE A 100 -27.15 5.87 -11.84
N THR A 101 -27.27 4.53 -11.87
CA THR A 101 -27.00 3.69 -10.70
C THR A 101 -25.50 3.62 -10.41
N MET A 102 -25.10 4.00 -9.19
CA MET A 102 -23.72 3.86 -8.69
C MET A 102 -23.71 3.64 -7.18
N ASN A 103 -22.53 3.50 -6.58
CA ASN A 103 -22.44 3.43 -5.12
C ASN A 103 -23.09 4.65 -4.45
N ARG A 104 -23.91 4.43 -3.42
CA ARG A 104 -24.63 5.49 -2.71
C ARG A 104 -23.70 6.58 -2.18
N TYR A 105 -22.47 6.22 -1.80
CA TYR A 105 -21.45 7.19 -1.40
C TYR A 105 -21.25 8.30 -2.44
N PHE A 106 -21.11 7.95 -3.72
CA PHE A 106 -20.88 8.94 -4.79
C PHE A 106 -22.15 9.73 -5.15
N VAL A 107 -23.33 9.16 -4.90
CA VAL A 107 -24.60 9.88 -5.04
C VAL A 107 -24.76 10.94 -3.95
N GLU A 108 -24.34 10.62 -2.72
CA GLU A 108 -24.40 11.52 -1.57
C GLU A 108 -23.23 12.52 -1.55
N HIS A 109 -22.11 12.19 -2.20
CA HIS A 109 -20.88 12.99 -2.29
C HIS A 109 -20.45 13.25 -3.74
N PRO A 110 -21.24 14.01 -4.54
CA PRO A 110 -20.88 14.31 -5.93
C PRO A 110 -19.57 15.10 -6.06
N GLU A 111 -19.16 15.84 -5.02
CA GLU A 111 -17.87 16.54 -4.93
C GLU A 111 -16.66 15.58 -4.98
N MET A 112 -16.87 14.30 -4.73
CA MET A 112 -15.83 13.27 -4.77
C MET A 112 -15.69 12.63 -6.16
N ILE A 113 -16.43 13.11 -7.16
CA ILE A 113 -16.34 12.67 -8.57
C ILE A 113 -15.55 13.70 -9.37
N CYS A 114 -14.33 13.35 -9.79
CA CYS A 114 -13.45 14.20 -10.58
C CYS A 114 -13.80 14.16 -12.08
N GLY A 115 -15.06 14.44 -12.43
CA GLY A 115 -15.55 14.35 -13.79
C GLY A 115 -17.07 14.44 -13.86
N LYS A 116 -17.64 14.00 -14.97
CA LYS A 116 -19.08 13.97 -15.21
C LYS A 116 -19.54 12.55 -15.47
N MET A 117 -20.52 12.09 -14.69
CA MET A 117 -21.14 10.79 -14.92
C MET A 117 -22.05 10.84 -16.14
N GLU A 118 -21.87 9.89 -17.06
CA GLU A 118 -22.65 9.75 -18.28
C GLU A 118 -22.89 8.27 -18.62
N ILE A 119 -24.00 7.97 -19.29
CA ILE A 119 -24.23 6.66 -19.90
C ILE A 119 -23.71 6.70 -21.34
N VAL A 120 -22.79 5.81 -21.66
CA VAL A 120 -22.20 5.66 -22.99
C VAL A 120 -22.53 4.29 -23.57
N SER A 121 -22.53 4.18 -24.89
CA SER A 121 -22.68 2.90 -25.56
C SER A 121 -21.35 2.12 -25.51
N GLY A 122 -21.36 0.96 -24.89
CA GLY A 122 -20.21 0.05 -24.83
C GLY A 122 -20.42 -1.22 -25.68
N PRO A 123 -19.37 -2.04 -25.86
CA PRO A 123 -19.45 -3.30 -26.62
C PRO A 123 -20.48 -4.31 -26.10
N TYR A 124 -20.88 -4.17 -24.83
CA TYR A 124 -21.84 -5.05 -24.14
C TYR A 124 -23.16 -4.33 -23.79
N GLY A 125 -23.42 -3.17 -24.41
CA GLY A 125 -24.60 -2.34 -24.15
C GLY A 125 -24.28 -1.04 -23.41
N PRO A 126 -25.32 -0.27 -23.03
CA PRO A 126 -25.16 0.98 -22.29
C PRO A 126 -24.43 0.76 -20.97
N THR A 127 -23.44 1.58 -20.68
CA THR A 127 -22.65 1.52 -19.45
C THR A 127 -22.38 2.92 -18.91
N SER A 128 -22.38 3.08 -17.60
CA SER A 128 -22.02 4.35 -16.95
C SER A 128 -20.50 4.56 -16.96
N THR A 129 -20.07 5.79 -17.20
CA THR A 129 -18.66 6.19 -17.14
C THR A 129 -18.52 7.60 -16.57
N CYS A 130 -17.39 7.87 -15.95
CA CYS A 130 -16.98 9.22 -15.55
C CYS A 130 -16.14 9.80 -16.67
N GLN A 131 -16.67 10.80 -17.39
CA GLN A 131 -15.95 11.54 -18.41
C GLN A 131 -15.16 12.69 -17.77
N PRO A 132 -13.97 13.03 -18.29
CA PRO A 132 -13.32 14.29 -17.94
C PRO A 132 -14.25 15.46 -18.32
N ILE A 133 -14.31 16.51 -17.49
CA ILE A 133 -15.08 17.73 -17.81
C ILE A 133 -14.49 18.39 -19.06
N ASP A 134 -13.18 18.57 -19.06
CA ASP A 134 -12.38 18.98 -20.20
C ASP A 134 -10.94 18.45 -19.97
N PRO A 135 -10.41 17.57 -20.84
CA PRO A 135 -9.09 16.96 -20.67
C PRO A 135 -7.92 17.94 -20.68
N ASP A 136 -8.08 19.08 -21.36
CA ASP A 136 -7.02 20.07 -21.58
C ASP A 136 -7.28 21.37 -20.79
N ALA A 137 -8.41 21.44 -20.06
CA ALA A 137 -8.71 22.56 -19.20
C ALA A 137 -7.69 22.70 -18.06
N VAL A 138 -7.35 23.95 -17.79
CA VAL A 138 -6.58 24.38 -16.64
C VAL A 138 -7.42 25.33 -15.80
N ASP A 139 -7.14 25.38 -14.51
CA ASP A 139 -7.74 26.38 -13.62
C ASP A 139 -7.18 27.79 -13.87
N ARG A 140 -7.65 28.77 -13.09
CA ARG A 140 -7.23 30.17 -13.19
C ARG A 140 -5.73 30.40 -12.94
N PHE A 141 -5.01 29.41 -12.42
CA PHE A 141 -3.57 29.45 -12.15
C PHE A 141 -2.75 28.61 -13.14
N GLY A 142 -3.38 28.03 -14.16
CA GLY A 142 -2.72 27.20 -15.17
C GLY A 142 -2.49 25.75 -14.73
N LYS A 143 -3.08 25.32 -13.60
CA LYS A 143 -2.98 23.93 -13.12
C LYS A 143 -4.02 23.04 -13.81
N PRO A 144 -3.69 21.79 -14.21
CA PRO A 144 -4.65 20.89 -14.84
C PRO A 144 -5.92 20.72 -14.00
N LEU A 145 -7.10 20.83 -14.63
CA LEU A 145 -8.38 20.81 -13.93
C LEU A 145 -8.57 19.54 -13.08
N LEU A 146 -8.17 18.38 -13.59
CA LEU A 146 -8.23 17.11 -12.86
C LEU A 146 -7.44 17.17 -11.55
N GLU A 147 -6.27 17.81 -11.56
CA GLU A 147 -5.45 17.94 -10.35
C GLU A 147 -6.14 18.84 -9.31
N THR A 148 -6.76 19.93 -9.75
CA THR A 148 -7.57 20.80 -8.88
C THR A 148 -8.82 20.09 -8.33
N GLN A 149 -9.47 19.22 -9.12
CA GLN A 149 -10.58 18.40 -8.67
C GLN A 149 -10.14 17.38 -7.60
N ILE A 150 -8.99 16.73 -7.80
CA ILE A 150 -8.42 15.80 -6.82
C ILE A 150 -8.10 16.55 -5.53
N ASP A 151 -7.40 17.69 -5.60
CA ASP A 151 -7.08 18.49 -4.41
C ASP A 151 -8.33 18.89 -3.63
N THR A 152 -9.39 19.27 -4.33
CA THR A 152 -10.68 19.62 -3.72
C THR A 152 -11.30 18.41 -3.03
N ALA A 153 -11.37 17.26 -3.70
CA ALA A 153 -11.89 16.01 -3.12
C ALA A 153 -11.08 15.57 -1.89
N MET A 154 -9.75 15.71 -1.92
CA MET A 154 -8.89 15.37 -0.78
C MET A 154 -9.14 16.26 0.45
N GLN A 155 -9.59 17.51 0.28
CA GLN A 155 -9.94 18.40 1.40
C GLN A 155 -11.18 17.95 2.17
N HIS A 156 -12.05 17.15 1.54
CA HIS A 156 -13.23 16.56 2.20
C HIS A 156 -12.90 15.30 3.01
N LEU A 157 -11.70 14.73 2.85
CA LEU A 157 -11.27 13.56 3.59
C LEU A 157 -10.70 13.93 4.96
N THR A 158 -11.25 13.37 6.02
CA THR A 158 -10.74 13.55 7.39
C THR A 158 -10.39 12.21 8.00
N ALA A 159 -9.18 12.06 8.50
CA ALA A 159 -8.77 10.87 9.22
C ALA A 159 -7.82 11.22 10.37
N THR A 160 -7.92 10.46 11.46
CA THR A 160 -7.02 10.63 12.61
C THR A 160 -5.89 9.62 12.50
N LEU A 161 -4.67 10.10 12.29
CA LEU A 161 -3.50 9.22 12.25
C LEU A 161 -3.06 8.89 13.68
N THR A 162 -3.52 7.75 14.22
CA THR A 162 -3.06 7.28 15.52
C THR A 162 -1.61 6.84 15.40
N ARG A 163 -0.69 7.62 16.01
CA ARG A 163 0.70 7.20 16.17
C ARG A 163 0.69 5.85 16.89
N ALA A 164 1.47 4.89 16.39
CA ALA A 164 1.56 3.61 17.07
C ALA A 164 2.09 3.86 18.48
N GLU A 165 1.27 3.65 19.50
CA GLU A 165 1.80 3.35 20.82
C GLU A 165 2.46 1.99 20.69
N ILE A 166 3.79 2.00 20.74
CA ILE A 166 4.56 0.77 20.84
C ILE A 166 4.17 0.23 22.21
N SER A 167 3.41 -0.85 22.25
CA SER A 167 3.33 -1.66 23.46
C SER A 167 4.73 -2.22 23.65
N ILE A 168 5.56 -1.50 24.40
CA ILE A 168 6.84 -1.99 24.88
C ILE A 168 6.44 -3.15 25.79
N GLN A 169 6.40 -4.38 25.27
CA GLN A 169 6.58 -5.51 26.15
C GLN A 169 7.99 -5.31 26.70
N GLU A 170 8.05 -4.92 27.98
CA GLU A 170 9.28 -4.82 28.76
C GLU A 170 9.95 -6.20 28.82
N GLU A 171 10.59 -6.63 27.73
CA GLU A 171 11.67 -7.60 27.83
C GLU A 171 12.93 -6.84 28.25
N SER A 172 13.00 -6.63 29.56
CA SER A 172 14.22 -6.51 30.37
C SER A 172 15.44 -5.85 29.70
N GLY A 173 15.60 -4.54 29.95
CA GLY A 173 16.86 -3.82 29.75
C GLY A 173 16.64 -2.30 29.69
N GLU A 174 16.90 -1.61 30.80
CA GLU A 174 16.68 -0.17 31.06
C GLU A 174 17.36 0.81 30.08
N ASP A 175 18.05 0.35 29.02
CA ASP A 175 18.85 1.18 28.08
C ASP A 175 18.50 1.00 26.59
N THR A 176 17.36 0.37 26.27
CA THR A 176 17.01 0.11 24.87
C THR A 176 16.61 1.41 24.14
N LYS A 177 17.46 1.89 23.23
CA LYS A 177 17.22 3.11 22.43
C LYS A 177 16.37 2.80 21.21
N TYR A 178 15.42 3.68 20.91
CA TYR A 178 14.56 3.61 19.74
C TYR A 178 14.80 4.82 18.84
N ILE A 179 14.79 4.59 17.53
CA ILE A 179 14.78 5.64 16.51
C ILE A 179 13.62 5.41 15.54
N ASP A 180 13.21 6.48 14.84
CA ASP A 180 12.19 6.36 13.79
C ASP A 180 12.66 5.39 12.69
N ALA A 181 11.74 4.58 12.16
CA ALA A 181 12.06 3.59 11.14
C ALA A 181 12.49 4.25 9.83
N ASP A 182 13.58 3.73 9.27
CA ASP A 182 14.00 4.06 7.91
C ASP A 182 13.04 3.40 6.90
N PRO A 183 12.39 4.17 6.00
CA PRO A 183 11.46 3.64 5.00
C PRO A 183 12.07 2.56 4.10
N PHE A 184 13.39 2.60 3.85
CA PHE A 184 14.10 1.66 2.98
C PHE A 184 14.49 0.34 3.68
N VAL A 185 14.44 0.31 5.02
CA VAL A 185 14.72 -0.91 5.79
C VAL A 185 13.47 -1.76 5.87
N ARG A 186 13.51 -3.04 5.47
CA ARG A 186 12.31 -3.89 5.52
C ARG A 186 11.84 -4.11 6.95
N ASN A 187 10.54 -4.08 7.18
CA ASN A 187 9.97 -4.41 8.49
C ASN A 187 10.36 -5.83 8.93
N PHE A 188 10.57 -6.03 10.24
CA PHE A 188 11.04 -7.29 10.86
C PHE A 188 12.42 -7.75 10.38
N SER A 189 13.34 -6.81 10.15
CA SER A 189 14.70 -7.12 9.75
C SER A 189 15.73 -6.31 10.53
N TYR A 190 16.95 -6.86 10.61
CA TYR A 190 18.10 -6.15 11.17
C TYR A 190 18.67 -5.15 10.16
N THR A 191 19.20 -4.04 10.62
CA THR A 191 20.00 -3.11 9.82
C THR A 191 21.17 -2.59 10.64
N VAL A 192 22.19 -2.05 9.99
CA VAL A 192 23.32 -1.39 10.65
C VAL A 192 23.27 0.09 10.30
N LYS A 193 23.23 0.96 11.30
CA LYS A 193 23.23 2.42 11.14
C LYS A 193 24.13 3.03 12.21
N ASP A 194 25.04 3.92 11.82
CA ASP A 194 26.01 4.55 12.72
C ASP A 194 26.77 3.54 13.59
N ASP A 195 27.21 2.44 12.94
CA ASP A 195 27.88 1.26 13.53
C ASP A 195 27.08 0.46 14.58
N LYS A 196 25.80 0.81 14.78
CA LYS A 196 24.88 0.12 15.68
C LYS A 196 23.94 -0.78 14.92
N ILE A 197 23.59 -1.92 15.55
CA ILE A 197 22.61 -2.85 15.01
C ILE A 197 21.23 -2.42 15.47
N TYR A 198 20.30 -2.31 14.54
CA TYR A 198 18.90 -2.07 14.85
C TYR A 198 18.02 -3.18 14.30
N TYR A 199 16.91 -3.47 14.97
CA TYR A 199 15.84 -4.31 14.46
C TYR A 199 14.59 -3.46 14.22
N ARG A 200 14.07 -3.48 12.99
CA ARG A 200 12.88 -2.72 12.62
C ARG A 200 11.62 -3.48 13.02
N GLU A 201 10.77 -2.84 13.81
CA GLU A 201 9.42 -3.30 14.13
C GLU A 201 8.41 -2.16 13.89
N GLY A 202 7.64 -2.31 12.82
CA GLY A 202 6.66 -1.33 12.38
C GLY A 202 7.30 0.01 12.02
N ALA A 203 7.02 1.01 12.85
CA ALA A 203 7.40 2.41 12.66
C ALA A 203 8.69 2.80 13.42
N VAL A 204 9.31 1.88 14.15
CA VAL A 204 10.56 2.14 14.88
C VAL A 204 11.64 1.12 14.57
N MET A 205 12.87 1.53 14.83
CA MET A 205 14.05 0.69 14.84
C MET A 205 14.60 0.66 16.27
N ARG A 206 14.63 -0.53 16.85
CA ARG A 206 15.13 -0.80 18.21
C ARG A 206 16.62 -1.10 18.14
N GLU A 207 17.45 -0.38 18.90
CA GLU A 207 18.87 -0.69 19.03
C GLU A 207 19.01 -2.07 19.68
N CYS A 208 19.81 -2.95 19.06
CA CYS A 208 20.08 -4.28 19.54
C CYS A 208 21.54 -4.37 19.98
N ASN A 209 21.75 -4.89 21.19
CA ASN A 209 23.09 -5.13 21.75
C ASN A 209 23.35 -6.63 21.92
N PRO A 210 23.44 -7.40 20.82
CA PRO A 210 23.79 -8.82 20.90
C PRO A 210 25.24 -9.00 21.34
N ASN A 211 25.59 -10.18 21.84
CA ASN A 211 26.99 -10.52 22.12
C ASN A 211 27.87 -10.41 20.86
N ALA A 212 29.19 -10.33 21.04
CA ALA A 212 30.13 -10.09 19.93
C ALA A 212 29.98 -11.08 18.75
N ALA A 213 29.78 -12.37 19.04
CA ALA A 213 29.65 -13.40 18.01
C ALA A 213 28.34 -13.24 17.20
N SER A 214 27.23 -12.97 17.88
CA SER A 214 25.93 -12.70 17.25
C SER A 214 25.95 -11.36 16.50
N ALA A 215 26.58 -10.32 17.06
CA ALA A 215 26.74 -9.03 16.42
C ALA A 215 27.52 -9.14 15.10
N GLU A 216 28.63 -9.88 15.11
CA GLU A 216 29.41 -10.15 13.91
C GLU A 216 28.59 -10.91 12.86
N ARG A 217 27.91 -11.99 13.27
CA ARG A 217 27.07 -12.78 12.35
C ARG A 217 25.97 -11.94 11.73
N ILE A 218 25.29 -11.09 12.52
CA ILE A 218 24.23 -10.19 12.03
C ILE A 218 24.79 -9.20 11.00
N ARG A 219 25.93 -8.54 11.29
CA ARG A 219 26.55 -7.61 10.34
C ARG A 219 26.86 -8.29 9.01
N LYS A 220 27.41 -9.50 9.03
CA LYS A 220 27.70 -10.25 7.79
C LYS A 220 26.46 -10.71 7.03
N LEU A 221 25.38 -11.07 7.72
CA LEU A 221 24.11 -11.36 7.05
C LEU A 221 23.46 -10.11 6.43
N VAL A 222 23.60 -8.95 7.09
CA VAL A 222 23.17 -7.65 6.56
C VAL A 222 23.96 -7.31 5.28
N GLU A 223 25.29 -7.43 5.30
CA GLU A 223 26.15 -7.25 4.12
C GLU A 223 25.72 -8.15 2.94
N LEU A 224 25.50 -9.44 3.19
CA LEU A 224 25.04 -10.40 2.18
C LEU A 224 23.69 -10.04 1.57
N ARG A 225 22.73 -9.66 2.43
CA ARG A 225 21.41 -9.22 2.00
C ARG A 225 21.50 -7.99 1.10
N ASP A 226 22.31 -7.00 1.49
CA ASP A 226 22.38 -5.72 0.79
C ASP A 226 23.01 -5.90 -0.60
N THR A 227 24.09 -6.69 -0.71
CA THR A 227 24.66 -7.05 -2.02
C THR A 227 23.70 -7.88 -2.87
N THR A 228 22.94 -8.80 -2.27
CA THR A 228 21.94 -9.61 -2.99
C THR A 228 20.83 -8.73 -3.58
N ARG A 229 20.36 -7.73 -2.82
CA ARG A 229 19.36 -6.78 -3.30
C ARG A 229 19.93 -5.90 -4.41
N ALA A 230 21.13 -5.36 -4.24
CA ALA A 230 21.80 -4.60 -5.29
C ALA A 230 21.95 -5.41 -6.59
N LEU A 231 22.27 -6.71 -6.49
CA LEU A 231 22.33 -7.59 -7.65
C LEU A 231 20.97 -7.79 -8.33
N ILE A 232 19.90 -8.02 -7.55
CA ILE A 232 18.54 -8.13 -8.08
C ILE A 232 18.12 -6.83 -8.76
N ASP A 233 18.38 -5.68 -8.15
CA ASP A 233 18.04 -4.37 -8.70
C ASP A 233 18.81 -4.08 -9.99
N ALA A 234 20.11 -4.43 -10.03
CA ALA A 234 20.94 -4.31 -11.24
C ALA A 234 20.41 -5.15 -12.41
N GLN A 235 19.94 -6.37 -12.13
CA GLN A 235 19.34 -7.26 -13.13
C GLN A 235 17.96 -6.76 -13.58
N LEU A 236 17.15 -6.20 -12.68
CA LEU A 236 15.83 -5.66 -13.02
C LEU A 236 15.90 -4.37 -13.85
N GLN A 237 17.00 -3.62 -13.73
CA GLN A 237 17.23 -2.38 -14.46
C GLN A 237 18.05 -2.55 -15.74
N ASP A 238 18.35 -3.80 -16.14
CA ASP A 238 19.20 -4.12 -17.29
C ASP A 238 20.53 -3.34 -17.30
N LEU A 239 21.21 -3.26 -16.13
CA LEU A 239 22.55 -2.68 -16.04
C LEU A 239 23.57 -3.53 -16.82
N SER A 240 24.77 -2.98 -17.04
CA SER A 240 25.82 -3.64 -17.82
C SER A 240 26.24 -4.99 -17.22
N ASP A 241 26.65 -5.92 -18.09
CA ASP A 241 27.19 -7.21 -17.69
C ASP A 241 28.38 -7.07 -16.73
N GLU A 242 29.20 -6.03 -16.89
CA GLU A 242 30.33 -5.75 -16.00
C GLU A 242 29.86 -5.51 -14.55
N GLU A 243 28.81 -4.72 -14.37
CA GLU A 243 28.28 -4.39 -13.04
C GLU A 243 27.59 -5.60 -12.39
N ILE A 244 26.87 -6.39 -13.18
CA ILE A 244 26.26 -7.64 -12.73
C ILE A 244 27.34 -8.63 -12.27
N HIS A 245 28.40 -8.84 -13.06
CA HIS A 245 29.51 -9.73 -12.69
C HIS A 245 30.27 -9.21 -11.46
N ARG A 246 30.44 -7.89 -11.32
CA ARG A 246 31.05 -7.28 -10.14
C ARG A 246 30.27 -7.61 -8.86
N LEU A 247 28.95 -7.45 -8.90
CA LEU A 247 28.06 -7.74 -7.77
C LEU A 247 27.98 -9.25 -7.46
N GLN A 248 27.92 -10.11 -8.47
CA GLN A 248 28.00 -11.56 -8.29
C GLN A 248 29.32 -11.98 -7.64
N GLY A 249 30.45 -11.45 -8.11
CA GLY A 249 31.76 -11.70 -7.53
C GLY A 249 31.87 -11.22 -6.08
N GLN A 250 31.30 -10.04 -5.78
CA GLN A 250 31.22 -9.52 -4.42
C GLN A 250 30.38 -10.43 -3.52
N LEU A 251 29.20 -10.84 -3.98
CA LEU A 251 28.30 -11.72 -3.23
C LEU A 251 28.95 -13.07 -2.94
N ASN A 252 29.62 -13.68 -3.92
CA ASN A 252 30.34 -14.95 -3.74
C ASN A 252 31.44 -14.83 -2.67
N ARG A 253 32.29 -13.78 -2.75
CA ARG A 253 33.33 -13.55 -1.73
C ARG A 253 32.75 -13.37 -0.33
N GLN A 254 31.67 -12.60 -0.21
CA GLN A 254 31.00 -12.39 1.08
C GLN A 254 30.40 -13.69 1.61
N TYR A 255 29.79 -14.50 0.74
CA TYR A 255 29.17 -15.76 1.12
C TYR A 255 30.21 -16.79 1.56
N ASP A 256 31.31 -16.93 0.81
CA ASP A 256 32.39 -17.85 1.15
C ASP A 256 33.06 -17.46 2.48
N ALA A 257 33.30 -16.17 2.70
CA ALA A 257 33.81 -15.66 3.97
C ALA A 257 32.84 -15.92 5.13
N PHE A 258 31.54 -15.67 4.93
CA PHE A 258 30.51 -15.96 5.92
C PHE A 258 30.45 -17.45 6.25
N ARG A 259 30.43 -18.29 5.22
CA ARG A 259 30.35 -19.75 5.36
C ARG A 259 31.57 -20.32 6.07
N GLY A 260 32.77 -19.84 5.73
CA GLY A 260 34.02 -20.28 6.36
C GLY A 260 34.04 -20.00 7.87
N LYS A 261 33.49 -18.87 8.30
CA LYS A 261 33.51 -18.47 9.72
C LYS A 261 32.29 -18.91 10.52
N HIS A 262 31.10 -18.89 9.92
CA HIS A 262 29.84 -19.09 10.64
C HIS A 262 28.97 -20.25 10.12
N GLY A 263 29.48 -21.03 9.16
CA GLY A 263 28.74 -22.13 8.55
C GLY A 263 27.60 -21.68 7.64
N LEU A 264 26.64 -22.57 7.42
CA LEU A 264 25.51 -22.28 6.52
C LEU A 264 24.60 -21.17 7.08
N ILE A 265 23.94 -20.41 6.20
CA ILE A 265 23.01 -19.36 6.62
C ILE A 265 21.84 -19.94 7.43
N ASN A 266 21.39 -21.15 7.08
CA ASN A 266 20.30 -21.85 7.77
C ASN A 266 20.75 -22.64 9.01
N SER A 267 22.05 -22.66 9.35
CA SER A 267 22.47 -23.28 10.60
C SER A 267 21.99 -22.44 11.78
N ARG A 268 21.43 -23.10 12.79
CA ARG A 268 21.25 -22.49 14.10
C ARG A 268 22.64 -22.32 14.70
N SER A 269 22.95 -21.12 15.16
CA SER A 269 24.16 -20.87 15.95
C SER A 269 24.17 -21.86 17.13
N ALA A 270 25.28 -22.58 17.30
CA ALA A 270 25.51 -23.41 18.47
C ALA A 270 25.70 -22.55 19.71
#